data_AF-A0A2R6EXR6-F1
#
_entry.id   AF-A0A2R6EXR6-F1
#
_cell.length_a   1.000
_cell.length_b   1.000
_cell.length_c   1.000
_cell.angle_alpha   90.00
_cell.angle_beta   90.00
_cell.angle_gamma   90.00
#
_symmetry.space_group_name_H-M   'P 1'
#
loop_
_entity.id
_entity.type
_entity.pdbx_description
1 polymer ?
#
loop_
_entity_poly.entity_id
_entity_poly.type
_entity_poly.pdbx_seq_one_letter_code
_entity_poly.pdbx_strand_id
1 'polypeptide(L)'
;MDDDVPRRSVPIKLDVPEQRRGDLHQTKDQFLHCANRTSEWAWRYDDYCITSKSKAEDALYEDLREDTDLTANLVQKGIRRAIEAVDSGVEKLKQGENTSQPHFDSWSVVYDKRSATFNDDHATVSTPNGRVTAEYVFPPEDEREDTP
;
A
#
# COMPACT_ATOMS: atom_id res chain seq x y z
N MET A 1 -17.97 8.20 16.85
CA MET A 1 -18.86 7.97 15.70
C MET A 1 -18.38 6.68 15.09
N ASP A 2 -19.24 5.67 15.15
CA ASP A 2 -18.96 4.25 15.07
C ASP A 2 -18.30 3.82 13.74
N ASP A 3 -17.05 3.37 13.83
CA ASP A 3 -16.29 2.71 12.76
C ASP A 3 -16.41 1.17 12.89
N ASP A 4 -17.47 0.67 13.55
CA ASP A 4 -17.75 -0.75 13.79
C ASP A 4 -18.72 -1.33 12.75
N VAL A 5 -18.58 -0.89 11.50
CA VAL A 5 -19.21 -1.60 10.38
C VAL A 5 -18.28 -2.74 9.98
N PRO A 6 -18.73 -4.02 9.99
CA PRO A 6 -17.88 -5.14 9.64
C PRO A 6 -17.29 -4.96 8.25
N ARG A 7 -15.97 -4.81 8.17
CA ARG A 7 -15.23 -4.71 6.91
C ARG A 7 -15.05 -6.12 6.35
N ARG A 8 -15.79 -6.46 5.29
CA ARG A 8 -15.56 -7.67 4.51
C ARG A 8 -14.46 -7.42 3.49
N SER A 9 -13.43 -8.26 3.49
CA SER A 9 -12.37 -8.26 2.47
C SER A 9 -12.48 -9.55 1.67
N VAL A 10 -12.47 -9.45 0.33
CA VAL A 10 -12.51 -10.61 -0.56
C VAL A 10 -11.21 -10.63 -1.37
N PRO A 11 -10.40 -11.70 -1.28
CA PRO A 11 -9.26 -11.87 -2.15
C PRO A 11 -9.74 -12.21 -3.56
N ILE A 12 -9.42 -11.37 -4.53
CA ILE A 12 -9.75 -11.59 -5.95
C ILE A 12 -8.44 -11.75 -6.71
N LYS A 13 -8.32 -12.85 -7.47
CA LYS A 13 -7.18 -13.06 -8.35
C LYS A 13 -7.36 -12.22 -9.61
N LEU A 14 -6.30 -11.52 -10.00
CA LEU A 14 -6.25 -10.73 -11.22
C LEU A 14 -5.55 -11.54 -12.33
N ASP A 15 -6.18 -11.64 -13.50
CA ASP A 15 -5.52 -12.13 -14.71
C ASP A 15 -4.75 -10.98 -15.37
N VAL A 16 -3.50 -10.82 -14.94
CA VAL A 16 -2.62 -9.75 -15.42
C VAL A 16 -1.97 -10.19 -16.73
N PRO A 17 -2.15 -9.43 -17.83
CA PRO A 17 -1.48 -9.70 -19.10
C PRO A 17 0.02 -9.83 -18.88
N GLU A 18 0.63 -10.88 -19.42
CA GLU A 18 2.05 -11.20 -19.18
C GLU A 18 2.97 -9.99 -19.42
N GLN A 19 2.64 -9.19 -20.43
CA GLN A 19 3.49 -8.09 -20.89
C GLN A 19 3.41 -6.86 -19.97
N ARG A 20 2.42 -6.85 -19.08
CA ARG A 20 2.15 -5.80 -18.09
C ARG A 20 2.53 -6.24 -16.67
N ARG A 21 2.92 -7.51 -16.44
CA ARG A 21 3.35 -7.97 -15.11
C ARG A 21 4.54 -7.16 -14.59
N GLY A 22 5.47 -6.82 -15.49
CA GLY A 22 6.62 -5.97 -15.19
C GLY A 22 6.24 -4.62 -14.58
N ASP A 23 5.14 -4.01 -15.03
CA ASP A 23 4.66 -2.72 -14.48
C ASP A 23 4.21 -2.86 -13.02
N LEU A 24 3.54 -3.97 -12.67
CA LEU A 24 3.16 -4.24 -11.28
C LEU A 24 4.39 -4.54 -10.43
N HIS A 25 5.41 -5.20 -11.01
CA HIS A 25 6.66 -5.46 -10.31
C HIS A 25 7.41 -4.16 -9.98
N GLN A 26 7.60 -3.30 -10.98
CA GLN A 26 8.20 -1.98 -10.81
C GLN A 26 7.41 -1.11 -9.82
N THR A 27 6.07 -1.12 -9.93
CA THR A 27 5.20 -0.38 -9.02
C THR A 27 5.42 -0.83 -7.57
N LYS A 28 5.51 -2.14 -7.34
CA LYS A 28 5.77 -2.68 -6.00
C LYS A 28 7.16 -2.29 -5.50
N ASP A 29 8.20 -2.40 -6.32
CA ASP A 29 9.57 -2.06 -5.90
C ASP A 29 9.67 -0.60 -5.45
N GLN A 30 9.15 0.32 -6.27
CA GLN A 30 9.15 1.75 -5.94
C GLN A 30 8.23 2.06 -4.75
N PHE A 31 7.09 1.39 -4.62
CA PHE A 31 6.18 1.59 -3.48
C PHE A 31 6.82 1.15 -2.15
N LEU A 32 7.50 0.01 -2.14
CA LEU A 32 8.24 -0.47 -0.98
C LEU A 32 9.45 0.41 -0.68
N HIS A 33 10.10 0.98 -1.71
CA HIS A 33 11.14 1.98 -1.53
C HIS A 33 10.61 3.20 -0.75
N CYS A 34 9.48 3.78 -1.17
CA CYS A 34 8.85 4.88 -0.44
C CYS A 34 8.55 4.50 1.02
N ALA A 35 7.93 3.33 1.24
CA ALA A 35 7.56 2.89 2.58
C ALA A 35 8.79 2.67 3.48
N ASN A 36 9.83 2.02 2.98
CA ASN A 36 11.03 1.75 3.76
C ASN A 36 11.82 3.04 4.04
N ARG A 37 11.93 3.94 3.06
CA ARG A 37 12.60 5.23 3.26
C ARG A 37 11.88 6.09 4.30
N THR A 38 10.55 6.11 4.26
CA THR A 38 9.77 6.77 5.31
C THR A 38 9.94 6.09 6.66
N SER A 39 10.00 4.76 6.72
CA SER A 39 10.22 4.05 7.99
C SER A 39 11.58 4.37 8.61
N GLU A 40 12.65 4.39 7.83
CA GLU A 40 13.99 4.82 8.27
C GLU A 40 14.00 6.26 8.78
N TRP A 41 13.29 7.15 8.09
CA TRP A 41 13.23 8.56 8.47
C TRP A 41 12.39 8.78 9.74
N ALA A 42 11.30 8.03 9.90
CA ALA A 42 10.34 8.19 10.98
C ALA A 42 10.74 7.45 12.27
N TRP A 43 11.49 6.35 12.18
CA TRP A 43 11.88 5.54 13.34
C TRP A 43 13.08 6.14 14.08
N ARG A 44 12.87 6.59 15.32
CA ARG A 44 13.88 7.20 16.19
C ARG A 44 13.83 6.55 17.57
N TYR A 45 14.97 6.02 18.04
CA TYR A 45 15.07 5.30 19.32
C TYR A 45 15.10 6.25 20.54
N ASP A 46 15.40 7.54 20.35
CA ASP A 46 15.58 8.56 21.38
C ASP A 46 14.30 9.40 21.63
N ASP A 47 13.18 8.69 21.74
CA ASP A 47 11.89 9.12 22.31
C ASP A 47 10.84 9.78 21.42
N TYR A 48 11.07 10.06 20.14
CA TYR A 48 9.99 10.55 19.27
C TYR A 48 10.05 10.02 17.84
N CYS A 49 9.63 8.76 17.66
CA CYS A 49 9.21 8.31 16.35
C CYS A 49 8.16 9.28 15.77
N ILE A 50 8.29 9.60 14.49
CA ILE A 50 7.38 10.54 13.82
C ILE A 50 6.17 9.75 13.32
N THR A 51 5.01 9.96 13.93
CA THR A 51 3.75 9.29 13.56
C THR A 51 2.75 10.22 12.83
N SER A 52 3.11 11.49 12.63
CA SER A 52 2.27 12.43 11.88
C SER A 52 2.39 12.21 10.38
N LYS A 53 1.26 11.85 9.74
CA LYS A 53 1.14 11.63 8.30
C LYS A 53 1.51 12.89 7.49
N SER A 54 0.98 14.05 7.88
CA SER A 54 1.26 15.31 7.17
C SER A 54 2.72 15.69 7.28
N LYS A 55 3.33 15.57 8.48
CA LYS A 55 4.74 15.87 8.69
C LYS A 55 5.66 14.98 7.84
N ALA A 56 5.29 13.71 7.68
CA ALA A 56 6.04 12.78 6.83
C ALA A 56 5.88 13.09 5.33
N GLU A 57 4.67 13.41 4.88
CA GLU A 57 4.43 13.83 3.49
C GLU A 57 5.17 15.13 3.16
N ASP A 58 5.07 16.16 4.01
CA ASP A 58 5.75 17.44 3.80
C ASP A 58 7.28 17.30 3.75
N ALA A 59 7.83 16.33 4.49
CA ALA A 59 9.27 16.13 4.59
C ALA A 59 9.85 15.23 3.49
N LEU A 60 9.07 14.29 2.93
CA LEU A 60 9.60 13.23 2.08
C LEU A 60 8.99 13.18 0.68
N TYR A 61 7.85 13.85 0.44
CA TYR A 61 7.12 13.68 -0.81
C TYR A 61 7.93 14.11 -2.04
N GLU A 62 8.59 15.26 -2.01
CA GLU A 62 9.35 15.77 -3.16
C GLU A 62 10.50 14.81 -3.52
N ASP A 63 11.37 14.48 -2.55
CA ASP A 63 12.47 13.52 -2.74
C ASP A 63 11.98 12.17 -3.28
N LEU A 64 10.94 11.59 -2.67
CA LEU A 64 10.40 10.31 -3.11
C LEU A 64 9.69 10.39 -4.47
N ARG A 65 9.18 11.56 -4.85
CA ARG A 65 8.60 11.81 -6.16
C ARG A 65 9.67 11.92 -7.22
N GLU A 66 10.86 12.41 -6.89
CA GLU A 66 12.03 12.46 -7.78
C GLU A 66 12.70 11.08 -7.92
N ASP A 67 12.76 10.30 -6.84
CA ASP A 67 13.37 8.96 -6.81
C ASP A 67 12.52 7.88 -7.49
N THR A 68 11.27 8.18 -7.84
CA THR A 68 10.31 7.20 -8.37
C THR A 68 9.51 7.71 -9.57
N ASP A 69 9.04 6.76 -10.38
CA ASP A 69 8.13 7.00 -11.50
C ASP A 69 6.65 6.88 -11.07
N LEU A 70 6.41 6.73 -9.77
CA LEU A 70 5.07 6.54 -9.23
C LEU A 70 4.20 7.78 -9.44
N THR A 71 2.88 7.56 -9.52
CA THR A 71 1.93 8.66 -9.40
C THR A 71 2.01 9.27 -8.00
N ALA A 72 1.69 10.56 -7.87
CA ALA A 72 1.70 11.27 -6.59
C ALA A 72 0.90 10.53 -5.49
N ASN A 73 -0.24 9.95 -5.86
CA ASN A 73 -1.06 9.18 -4.93
C ASN A 73 -0.33 7.95 -4.38
N LEU A 74 0.39 7.20 -5.22
CA LEU A 74 1.11 6.00 -4.79
C LEU A 74 2.31 6.34 -3.90
N VAL A 75 3.02 7.44 -4.17
CA VAL A 75 4.08 7.95 -3.29
C VAL A 75 3.51 8.24 -1.90
N GLN A 76 2.45 9.03 -1.82
CA GLN A 76 1.80 9.36 -0.55
C GLN A 76 1.27 8.12 0.19
N LYS A 77 0.76 7.12 -0.53
CA LYS A 77 0.33 5.85 0.08
C LYS A 77 1.50 5.05 0.64
N GLY A 78 2.65 5.05 -0.01
CA GLY A 78 3.89 4.46 0.53
C GLY A 78 4.29 5.11 1.85
N ILE A 79 4.33 6.45 1.89
CA ILE A 79 4.61 7.24 3.09
C ILE A 79 3.63 6.89 4.21
N ARG A 80 2.32 6.91 3.92
CA ARG A 80 1.28 6.61 4.91
C ARG A 80 1.37 5.20 5.47
N ARG A 81 1.64 4.20 4.63
CA ARG A 81 1.81 2.80 5.07
C ARG A 81 2.92 2.69 6.11
N ALA A 82 4.04 3.37 5.88
CA ALA A 82 5.16 3.36 6.81
C ALA A 82 4.78 4.02 8.13
N ILE A 83 4.13 5.19 8.09
CA ILE A 83 3.71 5.93 9.28
C ILE A 83 2.72 5.14 10.13
N GLU A 84 1.77 4.43 9.52
CA GLU A 84 0.83 3.56 10.24
C GLU A 84 1.53 2.40 10.96
N ALA A 85 2.57 1.82 10.34
CA ALA A 85 3.37 0.77 10.98
C ALA A 85 4.26 1.33 12.10
N VAL A 86 4.85 2.51 11.90
CA VAL A 86 5.65 3.19 12.93
C VAL A 86 4.76 3.54 14.13
N ASP A 87 3.58 4.09 13.91
CA ASP A 87 2.60 4.40 14.96
C ASP A 87 2.20 3.14 15.75
N SER A 88 1.91 2.04 15.04
CA SER A 88 1.64 0.74 15.67
C SER A 88 2.83 0.24 16.51
N GLY A 89 4.06 0.44 16.04
CA GLY A 89 5.27 0.10 16.79
C GLY A 89 5.44 0.97 18.04
N VAL A 90 5.15 2.26 17.95
CA VAL A 90 5.18 3.18 19.10
C VAL A 90 4.16 2.76 20.16
N GLU A 91 2.95 2.35 19.77
CA GLU A 91 1.95 1.85 20.72
C GLU A 91 2.41 0.57 21.43
N LYS A 92 3.12 -0.31 20.74
CA LYS A 92 3.76 -1.49 21.36
C LYS A 92 4.85 -1.10 22.36
N LEU A 93 5.74 -0.16 22.01
CA LEU A 93 6.78 0.32 22.92
C LEU A 93 6.18 0.95 24.19
N LYS A 94 5.09 1.73 24.06
CA LYS A 94 4.35 2.30 25.22
C LYS A 94 3.77 1.23 26.14
N GLN A 95 3.43 0.07 25.61
CA GLN A 95 2.94 -1.10 26.37
C GLN A 95 4.09 -1.94 26.96
N GLY A 96 5.35 -1.54 26.75
CA GLY A 96 6.52 -2.28 27.19
C GLY A 96 6.84 -3.51 26.32
N GLU A 97 6.22 -3.63 25.15
CA GLU A 97 6.51 -4.68 24.19
C GLU A 97 7.76 -4.34 23.36
N ASN A 98 8.53 -5.38 23.01
CA ASN A 98 9.65 -5.23 22.10
C ASN A 98 9.15 -5.13 20.66
N THR A 99 9.67 -4.15 19.92
CA THR A 99 9.48 -4.01 18.47
C THR A 99 10.71 -3.36 17.85
N SER A 100 10.80 -3.39 16.52
CA SER A 100 11.89 -2.77 15.76
C SER A 100 11.32 -1.82 14.70
N GLN A 101 12.22 -1.11 14.01
CA GLN A 101 11.88 -0.36 12.81
C GLN A 101 11.09 -1.25 11.83
N PRO A 102 9.94 -0.79 11.33
CA PRO A 102 9.23 -1.48 10.26
C PRO A 102 10.11 -1.65 9.01
N HIS A 103 10.04 -2.84 8.41
CA HIS A 103 10.65 -3.11 7.11
C HIS A 103 9.63 -3.84 6.24
N PHE A 104 9.50 -3.41 5.00
CA PHE A 104 8.50 -3.91 4.07
C PHE A 104 9.18 -4.62 2.89
N ASP A 105 8.97 -5.92 2.80
CA ASP A 105 9.49 -6.82 1.75
C ASP A 105 8.38 -7.58 1.03
N SER A 106 7.23 -7.72 1.69
CA SER A 106 6.07 -8.46 1.21
C SER A 106 5.48 -7.84 -0.05
N TRP A 107 5.08 -8.70 -1.00
CA TRP A 107 4.54 -8.31 -2.30
C TRP A 107 3.16 -7.64 -2.16
N SER A 108 3.11 -6.34 -1.85
CA SER A 108 1.85 -5.61 -1.72
C SER A 108 1.98 -4.12 -2.00
N VAL A 109 0.95 -3.59 -2.67
CA VAL A 109 0.76 -2.17 -3.00
C VAL A 109 -0.65 -1.78 -2.57
N VAL A 110 -0.80 -0.57 -2.03
CA VAL A 110 -2.10 -0.06 -1.57
C VAL A 110 -2.69 0.86 -2.64
N TYR A 111 -3.79 0.42 -3.24
CA TYR A 111 -4.58 1.21 -4.18
C TYR A 111 -5.84 1.77 -3.52
N ASP A 112 -6.22 2.99 -3.88
CA ASP A 112 -7.52 3.57 -3.53
C ASP A 112 -8.27 4.02 -4.78
N LYS A 113 -9.47 4.60 -4.62
CA LYS A 113 -10.30 5.07 -5.75
C LYS A 113 -9.66 6.15 -6.62
N ARG A 114 -8.52 6.74 -6.22
CA ARG A 114 -7.77 7.72 -7.01
C ARG A 114 -6.70 7.06 -7.87
N SER A 115 -6.22 5.87 -7.49
CA SER A 115 -5.19 5.12 -8.20
C SER A 115 -5.68 3.80 -8.81
N ALA A 116 -6.91 3.38 -8.50
CA ALA A 116 -7.55 2.23 -9.09
C ALA A 116 -9.04 2.48 -9.39
N THR A 117 -9.53 1.77 -10.39
CA THR A 117 -10.96 1.64 -10.72
C THR A 117 -11.31 0.17 -10.63
N PHE A 118 -12.40 -0.15 -9.94
CA PHE A 118 -12.91 -1.51 -9.76
C PHE A 118 -14.25 -1.57 -10.47
N ASN A 119 -14.35 -2.38 -11.50
CA ASN A 119 -15.58 -2.67 -12.24
C ASN A 119 -16.07 -4.07 -11.86
N ASP A 120 -17.18 -4.51 -12.44
CA ASP A 120 -17.81 -5.79 -12.09
C ASP A 120 -16.96 -7.00 -12.51
N ASP A 121 -16.19 -6.89 -13.59
CA ASP A 121 -15.44 -7.97 -14.23
C ASP A 121 -13.91 -7.74 -14.26
N HIS A 122 -13.44 -6.52 -13.95
CA HIS A 122 -12.03 -6.17 -14.01
C HIS A 122 -11.65 -5.02 -13.08
N ALA A 123 -10.36 -4.90 -12.79
CA ALA A 123 -9.79 -3.72 -12.16
C ALA A 123 -8.78 -3.04 -13.10
N THR A 124 -8.68 -1.72 -12.97
CA THR A 124 -7.67 -0.91 -13.65
C THR A 124 -6.85 -0.14 -12.63
N VAL A 125 -5.59 -0.52 -12.46
CA VAL A 125 -4.66 0.06 -11.47
C VAL A 125 -3.62 0.97 -12.13
N SER A 126 -3.17 1.98 -11.41
CA SER A 126 -2.11 2.89 -11.85
C SER A 126 -0.73 2.27 -11.64
N THR A 127 0.16 2.51 -12.59
CA THR A 127 1.56 2.06 -12.59
C THR A 127 2.45 3.18 -13.16
N PRO A 128 3.79 3.09 -13.04
CA PRO A 128 4.72 3.99 -13.74
C PRO A 128 4.43 4.14 -15.23
N ASN A 129 4.15 3.03 -15.92
CA ASN A 129 3.97 3.01 -17.37
C ASN A 129 2.50 3.15 -17.80
N GLY A 130 1.74 3.93 -17.05
CA GLY A 130 0.31 4.16 -17.29
C GLY A 130 -0.58 3.21 -16.48
N ARG A 131 -1.75 2.86 -17.01
CA ARG A 131 -2.72 2.01 -16.30
C ARG A 131 -2.65 0.57 -16.81
N VAL A 132 -2.78 -0.38 -15.89
CA VAL A 132 -2.91 -1.82 -16.18
C VAL A 132 -4.34 -2.23 -15.89
N THR A 133 -5.02 -2.77 -16.90
CA THR A 133 -6.32 -3.42 -16.75
C THR A 133 -6.09 -4.92 -16.61
N ALA A 134 -6.73 -5.54 -15.62
CA ALA A 134 -6.67 -6.97 -15.36
C ALA A 134 -8.07 -7.48 -15.01
N GLU A 135 -8.49 -8.56 -15.69
CA GLU A 135 -9.77 -9.21 -15.44
C GLU A 135 -9.75 -9.96 -14.12
N TYR A 136 -10.92 -10.11 -13.50
CA TYR A 136 -11.05 -10.96 -12.33
C TYR A 136 -11.13 -12.42 -12.74
N VAL A 137 -10.34 -13.26 -12.06
CA VAL A 137 -10.49 -14.71 -12.15
C VAL A 137 -11.56 -15.12 -11.16
N PHE A 138 -12.78 -15.32 -11.66
CA PHE A 138 -13.87 -15.89 -10.89
C PHE A 138 -13.72 -17.41 -10.78
N PRO A 139 -14.18 -18.03 -9.68
CA PRO A 139 -14.38 -19.47 -9.65
C PRO A 139 -15.32 -19.91 -10.79
N PRO A 140 -15.27 -21.19 -11.21
CA PRO A 140 -16.20 -21.71 -12.21
C PRO A 140 -17.65 -21.60 -11.70
N GLU A 141 -18.63 -21.51 -12.62
CA GLU A 141 -20.02 -21.15 -12.27
C GLU A 141 -20.68 -22.09 -11.27
N ASP A 142 -20.31 -23.38 -11.27
CA ASP A 142 -20.76 -24.41 -10.34
C ASP A 142 -20.18 -24.26 -8.92
N GLU A 143 -19.16 -23.42 -8.74
CA GLU A 143 -18.58 -23.05 -7.45
C GLU A 143 -18.97 -21.61 -7.02
N ARG A 144 -19.81 -20.91 -7.82
CA ARG A 144 -20.29 -19.55 -7.51
C ARG A 144 -21.52 -19.52 -6.60
N GLU A 145 -22.11 -20.67 -6.27
CA GLU A 145 -23.18 -20.77 -5.26
C GLU A 145 -22.59 -20.84 -3.83
N ASP A 146 -23.24 -20.14 -2.91
CA ASP A 146 -22.92 -19.96 -1.47
C ASP A 146 -21.76 -19.01 -1.11
N THR A 147 -21.71 -17.81 -1.71
CA THR A 147 -21.11 -16.66 -1.02
C THR A 147 -22.20 -15.65 -0.61
N PRO A 148 -22.42 -15.40 0.70
CA PRO A 148 -23.53 -14.60 1.21
C PRO A 148 -23.40 -13.08 1.01
#